data_AF-A0A8B7U1X4-F1
#
_entry.id   AF-A0A8B7U1X4-F1
#
_cell.length_a   1.000
_cell.length_b   1.000
_cell.length_c   1.000
_cell.angle_alpha   90.00
_cell.angle_beta   90.00
_cell.angle_gamma   90.00
#
_symmetry.space_group_name_H-M   'P 1'
#
loop_
_entity.id
_entity.type
_entity.pdbx_description
1 polymer ?
#
loop_
_entity_poly.entity_id
_entity_poly.type
_entity_poly.pdbx_seq_one_letter_code
_entity_poly.pdbx_strand_id
1 'polypeptide(L)'
;MNTQYGLERIMSDERSLSLLARAMDPKHPGMMTDVVKLLSAVCIVGEESILEEVLEALTSAGEERKIGRFSSIVEGLQHNSVQLQVACMQLINALVTSPDDLDFRLHIRNEFMRCGLKEILPILKHIKNDGLDIQLKVFDEHKEEDFIEFSHRLEDIRAEFDEASDVYNTVWNTVKETRAEGYFISVLQHLLLIRNDYFIREQYFKLIDECVSQIVLHRDGMDPDFTYRKRLDLDLSQFVDICIDQAKLEEAEEKASELNKKFEKELTDHQETQAQLQKKEAEINELQAELQAFKSQFSALPAGIKIPLPISKEDQTGHPTLPPTPPLSSCGVMPPPPPPPPPPPLPGMPMPFGGPVPPPPPLGFLGGRNSPPPPTLPFGLKPKKEFKPEINMRRLNWLKIRPQEMSENCFWIKVNENKYENTDLLCKLEKTFCCQHK
;
A
#
# COMPACT_ATOMS: atom_id res chain seq x y z
N MET A 1 -40.29 -42.28 4.36
CA MET A 1 -38.91 -41.76 4.51
C MET A 1 -37.94 -42.83 5.02
N ASN A 2 -38.28 -43.71 5.97
CA ASN A 2 -37.36 -44.77 6.45
C ASN A 2 -37.13 -45.95 5.46
N THR A 3 -37.24 -45.69 4.16
CA THR A 3 -36.91 -46.55 3.02
C THR A 3 -36.62 -45.63 1.85
N GLN A 4 -35.68 -45.97 0.96
CA GLN A 4 -35.31 -45.16 -0.21
C GLN A 4 -36.53 -44.73 -1.04
N TYR A 5 -37.33 -45.69 -1.51
CA TYR A 5 -38.60 -45.44 -2.21
C TYR A 5 -39.56 -44.50 -1.44
N GLY A 6 -39.59 -44.61 -0.11
CA GLY A 6 -40.41 -43.77 0.75
C GLY A 6 -39.81 -42.38 1.04
N LEU A 7 -38.60 -42.08 0.58
CA LEU A 7 -37.98 -40.76 0.58
C LEU A 7 -38.12 -40.14 -0.82
N GLU A 8 -37.71 -40.87 -1.86
CA GLU A 8 -37.89 -40.53 -3.29
C GLU A 8 -39.33 -40.08 -3.60
N ARG A 9 -40.34 -40.84 -3.13
CA ARG A 9 -41.75 -40.52 -3.40
C ARG A 9 -42.21 -39.20 -2.76
N ILE A 10 -41.55 -38.73 -1.71
CA ILE A 10 -41.87 -37.50 -0.98
C ILE A 10 -41.11 -36.30 -1.55
N MET A 11 -39.88 -36.50 -2.02
CA MET A 11 -39.18 -35.52 -2.87
C MET A 11 -39.97 -35.31 -4.17
N SER A 12 -40.51 -36.38 -4.75
CA SER A 12 -41.41 -36.36 -5.92
C SER A 12 -42.82 -35.78 -5.65
N ASP A 13 -43.00 -34.94 -4.63
CA ASP A 13 -44.25 -34.26 -4.29
C ASP A 13 -43.97 -32.87 -3.68
N GLU A 14 -43.95 -31.86 -4.54
CA GLU A 14 -43.91 -30.40 -4.27
C GLU A 14 -44.66 -29.96 -2.97
N ARG A 15 -45.81 -30.59 -2.70
CA ARG A 15 -46.64 -30.29 -1.53
C ARG A 15 -46.07 -30.85 -0.23
N SER A 16 -45.33 -31.94 -0.26
CA SER A 16 -44.75 -32.57 0.92
C SER A 16 -43.67 -31.71 1.56
N LEU A 17 -42.77 -31.11 0.77
CA LEU A 17 -41.77 -30.16 1.27
C LEU A 17 -42.44 -28.92 1.86
N SER A 18 -43.42 -28.35 1.16
CA SER A 18 -44.25 -27.24 1.65
C SER A 18 -44.96 -27.55 2.98
N LEU A 19 -45.48 -28.77 3.16
CA LEU A 19 -46.14 -29.19 4.40
C LEU A 19 -45.14 -29.42 5.55
N LEU A 20 -43.93 -29.94 5.26
CA LEU A 20 -42.85 -30.06 6.24
C LEU A 20 -42.39 -28.67 6.71
N ALA A 21 -42.06 -27.76 5.79
CA ALA A 21 -41.66 -26.40 6.13
C ALA A 21 -42.74 -25.68 6.99
N ARG A 22 -44.02 -25.82 6.64
CA ARG A 22 -45.13 -25.25 7.42
C ARG A 22 -45.33 -25.91 8.79
N ALA A 23 -44.87 -27.14 9.01
CA ALA A 23 -44.88 -27.83 10.30
C ALA A 23 -43.71 -27.42 11.22
N MET A 24 -42.76 -26.60 10.77
CA MET A 24 -41.67 -26.07 11.59
C MET A 24 -42.17 -24.93 12.51
N ASP A 25 -42.69 -25.31 13.67
CA ASP A 25 -43.19 -24.41 14.71
C ASP A 25 -42.45 -24.63 16.05
N PRO A 26 -41.61 -23.67 16.50
CA PRO A 26 -40.84 -23.76 17.76
C PRO A 26 -41.70 -23.99 19.01
N LYS A 27 -42.98 -23.64 18.97
CA LYS A 27 -43.96 -23.90 20.05
C LYS A 27 -44.29 -25.39 20.21
N HIS A 28 -43.98 -26.21 19.22
CA HIS A 28 -44.21 -27.66 19.18
C HIS A 28 -42.86 -28.39 19.00
N PRO A 29 -41.91 -28.25 19.95
CA PRO A 29 -40.50 -28.56 19.75
C PRO A 29 -40.21 -30.03 19.40
N GLY A 30 -41.04 -30.98 19.85
CA GLY A 30 -40.93 -32.39 19.46
C GLY A 30 -41.23 -32.61 17.97
N MET A 31 -42.40 -32.13 17.51
CA MET A 31 -42.80 -32.20 16.11
C MET A 31 -41.80 -31.46 15.21
N MET A 32 -41.35 -30.27 15.63
CA MET A 32 -40.32 -29.53 14.91
C MET A 32 -39.00 -30.31 14.85
N THR A 33 -38.56 -30.96 15.93
CA THR A 33 -37.33 -31.77 15.95
C THR A 33 -37.37 -32.88 14.89
N ASP A 34 -38.50 -33.57 14.76
CA ASP A 34 -38.65 -34.64 13.78
C ASP A 34 -38.71 -34.08 12.35
N VAL A 35 -39.55 -33.05 12.11
CA VAL A 35 -39.67 -32.38 10.80
C VAL A 35 -38.32 -31.84 10.31
N VAL A 36 -37.56 -31.18 11.19
CA VAL A 36 -36.24 -30.62 10.88
C VAL A 36 -35.25 -31.72 10.48
N LYS A 37 -35.19 -32.84 11.22
CA LYS A 37 -34.34 -33.99 10.86
C LYS A 37 -34.72 -34.62 9.52
N LEU A 38 -36.02 -34.66 9.19
CA LEU A 38 -36.48 -35.18 7.90
C LEU A 38 -36.06 -34.27 6.75
N LEU A 39 -36.13 -32.94 6.93
CA LEU A 39 -35.59 -31.99 5.96
C LEU A 39 -34.06 -32.06 5.86
N SER A 40 -33.31 -32.22 6.97
CA SER A 40 -31.86 -32.47 6.92
C SER A 40 -31.54 -33.71 6.09
N ALA A 41 -32.29 -34.80 6.26
CA ALA A 41 -32.10 -36.02 5.48
C ALA A 41 -32.42 -35.84 4.00
N VAL A 42 -33.43 -35.02 3.64
CA VAL A 42 -33.72 -34.66 2.25
C VAL A 42 -32.56 -33.85 1.63
N CYS A 43 -32.07 -32.82 2.33
CA CYS A 43 -30.95 -31.98 1.85
C CYS A 43 -29.59 -32.70 1.74
N ILE A 44 -29.42 -33.85 2.39
CA ILE A 44 -28.18 -34.66 2.37
C ILE A 44 -28.25 -35.81 1.35
N VAL A 45 -29.45 -36.33 1.04
CA VAL A 45 -29.64 -37.56 0.24
C VAL A 45 -30.23 -37.27 -1.14
N GLY A 46 -30.84 -36.11 -1.36
CA GLY A 46 -31.43 -35.74 -2.64
C GLY A 46 -30.46 -35.14 -3.65
N GLU A 47 -30.95 -34.98 -4.88
CA GLU A 47 -30.26 -34.30 -5.99
C GLU A 47 -30.20 -32.78 -5.74
N GLU A 48 -29.23 -32.08 -6.35
CA GLU A 48 -28.95 -30.65 -6.10
C GLU A 48 -30.21 -29.74 -6.12
N SER A 49 -31.14 -29.98 -7.05
CA SER A 49 -32.39 -29.19 -7.16
C SER A 49 -33.30 -29.29 -5.94
N ILE A 50 -33.19 -30.36 -5.12
CA ILE A 50 -34.00 -30.50 -3.91
C ILE A 50 -33.69 -29.40 -2.88
N LEU A 51 -32.48 -28.84 -2.92
CA LEU A 51 -32.09 -27.77 -2.03
C LEU A 51 -32.85 -26.48 -2.38
N GLU A 52 -33.01 -26.18 -3.67
CA GLU A 52 -33.84 -25.07 -4.13
C GLU A 52 -35.31 -25.27 -3.73
N GLU A 53 -35.87 -26.47 -3.94
CA GLU A 53 -37.25 -26.80 -3.54
C GLU A 53 -37.48 -26.68 -2.02
N VAL A 54 -36.53 -27.14 -1.19
CA VAL A 54 -36.59 -26.97 0.27
C VAL A 54 -36.50 -25.49 0.66
N LEU A 55 -35.64 -24.71 0.00
CA LEU A 55 -35.51 -23.27 0.24
C LEU A 55 -36.75 -22.49 -0.21
N GLU A 56 -37.41 -22.88 -1.30
CA GLU A 56 -38.70 -22.31 -1.74
C GLU A 56 -39.83 -22.67 -0.76
N ALA A 57 -39.88 -23.91 -0.28
CA ALA A 57 -40.83 -24.36 0.74
C ALA A 57 -40.66 -23.58 2.06
N LEU A 58 -39.42 -23.37 2.51
CA LEU A 58 -39.09 -22.55 3.69
C LEU A 58 -39.46 -21.07 3.46
N THR A 59 -39.25 -20.54 2.25
CA THR A 59 -39.62 -19.18 1.87
C THR A 59 -41.14 -18.98 1.93
N SER A 60 -41.89 -19.87 1.27
CA SER A 60 -43.37 -19.88 1.27
C SER A 60 -43.95 -20.00 2.68
N ALA A 61 -43.37 -20.84 3.53
CA ALA A 61 -43.78 -20.98 4.94
C ALA A 61 -43.45 -19.73 5.77
N GLY A 62 -42.34 -19.05 5.49
CA GLY A 62 -41.97 -17.77 6.08
C GLY A 62 -42.93 -16.65 5.70
N GLU A 63 -43.29 -16.53 4.41
CA GLU A 63 -44.21 -15.52 3.89
C GLU A 63 -45.63 -15.65 4.48
N GLU A 64 -46.18 -16.87 4.54
CA GLU A 64 -47.49 -17.13 5.18
C GLU A 64 -47.50 -16.66 6.64
N ARG A 65 -46.39 -16.88 7.35
CA ARG A 65 -46.18 -16.51 8.76
C ARG A 65 -45.72 -15.06 8.95
N LYS A 66 -45.35 -14.36 7.88
CA LYS A 66 -44.74 -13.00 7.85
C LYS A 66 -43.45 -12.89 8.67
N ILE A 67 -42.59 -13.90 8.55
CA ILE A 67 -41.25 -13.99 9.16
C ILE A 67 -40.20 -14.33 8.08
N GLY A 68 -38.90 -14.23 8.40
CA GLY A 68 -37.85 -14.72 7.50
C GLY A 68 -37.88 -16.23 7.38
N ARG A 69 -37.50 -16.78 6.22
CA ARG A 69 -37.53 -18.23 5.93
C ARG A 69 -36.77 -19.08 6.95
N PHE A 70 -35.70 -18.53 7.52
CA PHE A 70 -34.89 -19.18 8.55
C PHE A 70 -35.29 -18.84 10.00
N SER A 71 -36.21 -17.90 10.23
CA SER A 71 -36.57 -17.43 11.58
C SER A 71 -37.05 -18.56 12.51
N SER A 72 -37.86 -19.51 12.02
CA SER A 72 -38.27 -20.68 12.83
C SER A 72 -37.07 -21.55 13.25
N ILE A 73 -36.07 -21.74 12.37
CA ILE A 73 -34.89 -22.56 12.66
C ILE A 73 -34.04 -21.89 13.76
N VAL A 74 -33.85 -20.58 13.63
CA VAL A 74 -33.06 -19.77 14.57
C VAL A 74 -33.76 -19.66 15.94
N GLU A 75 -35.09 -19.52 15.99
CA GLU A 75 -35.87 -19.61 17.23
C GLU A 75 -35.76 -21.02 17.86
N GLY A 76 -35.71 -22.09 17.04
CA GLY A 76 -35.47 -23.46 17.49
C GLY A 76 -34.14 -23.67 18.20
N LEU A 77 -33.07 -22.96 17.79
CA LEU A 77 -31.78 -22.97 18.50
C LEU A 77 -31.83 -22.27 19.87
N GLN A 78 -32.75 -21.32 20.07
CA GLN A 78 -32.93 -20.63 21.36
C GLN A 78 -33.79 -21.43 22.35
N HIS A 79 -34.41 -22.53 21.93
CA HIS A 79 -35.26 -23.35 22.78
C HIS A 79 -34.43 -24.23 23.74
N ASN A 80 -34.92 -24.41 24.98
CA ASN A 80 -34.34 -25.27 26.04
C ASN A 80 -34.25 -26.79 25.71
N SER A 81 -34.44 -27.19 24.45
CA SER A 81 -34.44 -28.61 24.03
C SER A 81 -33.18 -28.88 23.22
N VAL A 82 -32.17 -29.47 23.86
CA VAL A 82 -30.90 -29.82 23.21
C VAL A 82 -31.12 -30.70 21.96
N GLN A 83 -32.15 -31.56 21.96
CA GLN A 83 -32.51 -32.36 20.78
C GLN A 83 -33.01 -31.52 19.60
N LEU A 84 -33.72 -30.42 19.87
CA LEU A 84 -34.12 -29.45 18.84
C LEU A 84 -32.95 -28.59 18.40
N GLN A 85 -32.08 -28.17 19.32
CA GLN A 85 -30.88 -27.39 19.02
C GLN A 85 -29.94 -28.15 18.08
N VAL A 86 -29.67 -29.44 18.39
CA VAL A 86 -28.89 -30.34 17.52
C VAL A 86 -29.55 -30.49 16.15
N ALA A 87 -30.87 -30.71 16.09
CA ALA A 87 -31.58 -30.85 14.82
C ALA A 87 -31.53 -29.57 13.98
N CYS A 88 -31.77 -28.40 14.59
CA CYS A 88 -31.73 -27.11 13.88
C CYS A 88 -30.32 -26.79 13.38
N MET A 89 -29.28 -27.09 14.15
CA MET A 89 -27.89 -26.94 13.69
C MET A 89 -27.55 -27.94 12.57
N GLN A 90 -28.06 -29.17 12.63
CA GLN A 90 -27.91 -30.17 11.56
C GLN A 90 -28.61 -29.72 10.26
N LEU A 91 -29.78 -29.08 10.34
CA LEU A 91 -30.44 -28.50 9.15
C LEU A 91 -29.70 -27.26 8.63
N ILE A 92 -29.15 -26.40 9.49
CA ILE A 92 -28.29 -25.29 9.05
C ILE A 92 -27.11 -25.84 8.27
N ASN A 93 -26.38 -26.83 8.81
CA ASN A 93 -25.28 -27.49 8.12
C ASN A 93 -25.74 -28.05 6.77
N ALA A 94 -26.78 -28.89 6.74
CA ALA A 94 -27.30 -29.46 5.49
C ALA A 94 -27.76 -28.40 4.44
N LEU A 95 -28.12 -27.18 4.86
CA LEU A 95 -28.46 -26.09 3.94
C LEU A 95 -27.25 -25.26 3.48
N VAL A 96 -26.15 -25.20 4.25
CA VAL A 96 -24.93 -24.45 3.88
C VAL A 96 -23.80 -25.32 3.33
N THR A 97 -23.85 -26.65 3.47
CA THR A 97 -22.78 -27.56 3.01
C THR A 97 -23.15 -28.40 1.79
N SER A 98 -24.43 -28.55 1.46
CA SER A 98 -24.86 -29.34 0.30
C SER A 98 -24.70 -28.69 -1.09
N PRO A 99 -24.62 -27.36 -1.28
CA PRO A 99 -24.43 -26.79 -2.62
C PRO A 99 -22.95 -26.63 -2.99
N ASP A 100 -22.59 -27.09 -4.19
CA ASP A 100 -21.23 -26.99 -4.76
C ASP A 100 -20.81 -25.53 -5.06
N ASP A 101 -21.77 -24.62 -5.30
CA ASP A 101 -21.47 -23.21 -5.56
C ASP A 101 -21.15 -22.42 -4.27
N LEU A 102 -19.93 -21.89 -4.19
CA LEU A 102 -19.44 -21.11 -3.06
C LEU A 102 -20.23 -19.82 -2.82
N ASP A 103 -20.62 -19.10 -3.88
CA ASP A 103 -21.37 -17.84 -3.73
C ASP A 103 -22.77 -18.11 -3.12
N PHE A 104 -23.37 -19.26 -3.43
CA PHE A 104 -24.60 -19.75 -2.81
C PHE A 104 -24.39 -20.24 -1.37
N ARG A 105 -23.32 -20.99 -1.05
CA ARG A 105 -22.98 -21.37 0.34
C ARG A 105 -22.81 -20.14 1.23
N LEU A 106 -22.06 -19.15 0.76
CA LEU A 106 -21.88 -17.86 1.42
C LEU A 106 -23.22 -17.11 1.57
N HIS A 107 -24.04 -17.04 0.52
CA HIS A 107 -25.36 -16.40 0.57
C HIS A 107 -26.27 -16.97 1.67
N ILE A 108 -26.42 -18.30 1.73
CA ILE A 108 -27.29 -18.97 2.73
C ILE A 108 -26.71 -18.80 4.15
N ARG A 109 -25.40 -18.98 4.34
CA ARG A 109 -24.74 -18.79 5.64
C ARG A 109 -24.90 -17.36 6.15
N ASN A 110 -24.74 -16.36 5.27
CA ASN A 110 -24.85 -14.95 5.63
C ASN A 110 -26.29 -14.54 5.95
N GLU A 111 -27.30 -15.18 5.33
CA GLU A 111 -28.69 -14.99 5.72
C GLU A 111 -28.98 -15.57 7.11
N PHE A 112 -28.53 -16.79 7.43
CA PHE A 112 -28.65 -17.35 8.77
C PHE A 112 -28.01 -16.45 9.84
N MET A 113 -26.83 -15.90 9.54
CA MET A 113 -26.14 -14.96 10.43
C MET A 113 -26.94 -13.67 10.62
N ARG A 114 -27.47 -13.06 9.55
CA ARG A 114 -28.40 -11.91 9.63
C ARG A 114 -29.73 -12.21 10.34
N CYS A 115 -30.18 -13.47 10.34
CA CYS A 115 -31.35 -13.91 11.10
C CYS A 115 -31.11 -14.06 12.61
N GLY A 116 -29.88 -13.86 13.10
CA GLY A 116 -29.52 -13.89 14.53
C GLY A 116 -28.68 -15.10 14.96
N LEU A 117 -28.15 -15.89 14.02
CA LEU A 117 -27.27 -17.02 14.36
C LEU A 117 -25.96 -16.54 15.02
N LYS A 118 -25.46 -15.35 14.67
CA LYS A 118 -24.20 -14.78 15.18
C LYS A 118 -24.22 -14.61 16.71
N GLU A 119 -25.34 -14.17 17.27
CA GLU A 119 -25.55 -14.00 18.72
C GLU A 119 -25.75 -15.34 19.45
N ILE A 120 -26.19 -16.38 18.75
CA ILE A 120 -26.58 -17.67 19.33
C ILE A 120 -25.40 -18.65 19.37
N LEU A 121 -24.52 -18.66 18.36
CA LEU A 121 -23.37 -19.57 18.30
C LEU A 121 -22.49 -19.57 19.58
N PRO A 122 -22.16 -18.41 20.21
CA PRO A 122 -21.42 -18.40 21.48
C PRO A 122 -22.18 -19.06 22.64
N ILE A 123 -23.52 -18.97 22.64
CA ILE A 123 -24.38 -19.59 23.67
C ILE A 123 -24.39 -21.12 23.48
N LEU A 124 -24.53 -21.58 22.23
CA LEU A 124 -24.50 -23.01 21.91
C LEU A 124 -23.16 -23.65 22.27
N LYS A 125 -22.03 -22.98 22.02
CA LYS A 125 -20.67 -23.41 22.39
C LYS A 125 -20.42 -23.51 23.92
N HIS A 126 -21.42 -23.26 24.75
CA HIS A 126 -21.39 -23.50 26.20
C HIS A 126 -22.34 -24.63 26.68
N ILE A 127 -23.16 -25.19 25.78
CA ILE A 127 -24.08 -26.28 26.09
C ILE A 127 -23.35 -27.62 25.91
N LYS A 128 -23.09 -28.33 27.01
CA LYS A 128 -22.38 -29.62 26.99
C LYS A 128 -23.22 -30.71 26.32
N ASN A 129 -22.99 -30.97 25.04
CA ASN A 129 -23.63 -32.07 24.32
C ASN A 129 -22.84 -32.46 23.09
N ASP A 130 -22.27 -33.67 23.10
CA ASP A 130 -21.43 -34.22 22.04
C ASP A 130 -22.05 -34.08 20.63
N GLY A 131 -23.38 -34.25 20.52
CA GLY A 131 -24.11 -34.10 19.26
C GLY A 131 -24.19 -32.66 18.76
N LEU A 132 -24.29 -31.68 19.66
CA LEU A 132 -24.25 -30.25 19.33
C LEU A 132 -22.83 -29.79 19.04
N ASP A 133 -21.86 -30.25 19.84
CA ASP A 133 -20.43 -29.98 19.66
C ASP A 133 -19.94 -30.46 18.28
N ILE A 134 -20.41 -31.63 17.81
CA ILE A 134 -20.17 -32.11 16.44
C ILE A 134 -20.77 -31.16 15.39
N GLN A 135 -22.03 -30.74 15.53
CA GLN A 135 -22.66 -29.87 14.51
C GLN A 135 -22.06 -28.46 14.49
N LEU A 136 -21.64 -27.93 15.64
CA LEU A 136 -20.91 -26.66 15.72
C LEU A 136 -19.51 -26.77 15.09
N LYS A 137 -18.81 -27.89 15.29
CA LYS A 137 -17.52 -28.16 14.66
C LYS A 137 -17.64 -28.26 13.13
N VAL A 138 -18.62 -29.01 12.62
CA VAL A 138 -18.90 -29.12 11.16
C VAL A 138 -19.18 -27.74 10.56
N PHE A 139 -19.92 -26.88 11.25
CA PHE A 139 -20.18 -25.51 10.81
C PHE A 139 -18.91 -24.65 10.77
N ASP A 140 -18.10 -24.68 11.84
CA ASP A 140 -16.85 -23.93 11.93
C ASP A 140 -15.83 -24.40 10.86
N GLU A 141 -15.73 -25.71 10.60
CA GLU A 141 -14.82 -26.30 9.61
C GLU A 141 -15.19 -25.92 8.18
N HIS A 142 -16.44 -26.14 7.74
CA HIS A 142 -16.85 -25.72 6.39
C HIS A 142 -16.86 -24.19 6.20
N LYS A 143 -17.03 -23.41 7.28
CA LYS A 143 -16.86 -21.95 7.26
C LYS A 143 -15.38 -21.54 7.09
N GLU A 144 -14.42 -22.39 7.42
CA GLU A 144 -12.99 -22.16 7.15
C GLU A 144 -12.62 -22.63 5.74
N GLU A 145 -13.14 -23.77 5.29
CA GLU A 145 -12.98 -24.26 3.91
C GLU A 145 -13.49 -23.23 2.88
N ASP A 146 -14.69 -22.66 3.09
CA ASP A 146 -15.25 -21.60 2.24
C ASP A 146 -14.42 -20.31 2.25
N PHE A 147 -13.79 -19.98 3.38
CA PHE A 147 -12.89 -18.82 3.47
C PHE A 147 -11.59 -19.07 2.69
N ILE A 148 -11.05 -20.30 2.74
CA ILE A 148 -9.87 -20.70 1.99
C ILE A 148 -10.18 -20.67 0.48
N GLU A 149 -11.29 -21.27 0.03
CA GLU A 149 -11.71 -21.25 -1.37
C GLU A 149 -11.93 -19.82 -1.88
N PHE A 150 -12.60 -18.96 -1.09
CA PHE A 150 -12.78 -17.56 -1.44
C PHE A 150 -11.47 -16.76 -1.48
N SER A 151 -10.48 -17.13 -0.65
CA SER A 151 -9.16 -16.52 -0.69
C SER A 151 -8.36 -16.92 -1.94
N HIS A 152 -8.46 -18.19 -2.39
CA HIS A 152 -7.84 -18.65 -3.63
C HIS A 152 -8.43 -17.96 -4.87
N ARG A 153 -9.75 -17.67 -4.89
CA ARG A 153 -10.35 -16.84 -5.97
C ARG A 153 -9.69 -15.46 -6.10
N LEU A 154 -9.17 -14.87 -5.02
CA LEU A 154 -8.38 -13.63 -5.10
C LEU A 154 -6.96 -13.87 -5.65
N GLU A 155 -6.35 -15.02 -5.37
CA GLU A 155 -5.05 -15.41 -5.95
C GLU A 155 -5.17 -15.65 -7.46
N ASP A 156 -6.23 -16.33 -7.91
CA ASP A 156 -6.54 -16.52 -9.33
C ASP A 156 -6.78 -15.18 -10.04
N ILE A 157 -7.60 -14.29 -9.48
CA ILE A 157 -7.81 -12.92 -10.01
C ILE A 157 -6.49 -12.14 -10.09
N ARG A 158 -5.59 -12.29 -9.10
CA ARG A 158 -4.26 -11.67 -9.12
C ARG A 158 -3.32 -12.28 -10.17
N ALA A 159 -3.59 -13.49 -10.65
CA ALA A 159 -2.83 -14.15 -11.71
C ALA A 159 -3.43 -13.89 -13.12
N GLU A 160 -4.73 -13.59 -13.22
CA GLU A 160 -5.38 -13.22 -14.49
C GLU A 160 -5.19 -11.74 -14.88
N PHE A 161 -5.07 -10.83 -13.91
CA PHE A 161 -5.10 -9.38 -14.14
C PHE A 161 -3.75 -8.67 -13.89
N ASP A 162 -2.85 -8.72 -14.88
CA ASP A 162 -1.58 -7.96 -14.89
C ASP A 162 -1.79 -6.44 -14.95
N GLU A 163 -2.81 -5.95 -15.67
CA GLU A 163 -3.05 -4.52 -15.89
C GLU A 163 -4.18 -3.94 -15.03
N ALA A 164 -3.87 -2.86 -14.30
CA ALA A 164 -4.86 -2.06 -13.58
C ALA A 164 -5.96 -1.46 -14.49
N SER A 165 -5.66 -1.32 -15.79
CA SER A 165 -6.60 -1.01 -16.87
C SER A 165 -7.82 -1.95 -16.84
N ASP A 166 -7.56 -3.25 -16.75
CA ASP A 166 -8.55 -4.29 -16.96
C ASP A 166 -9.27 -4.66 -15.66
N VAL A 167 -8.59 -4.57 -14.51
CA VAL A 167 -9.25 -4.57 -13.19
C VAL A 167 -10.27 -3.43 -13.12
N TYR A 168 -9.90 -2.21 -13.51
CA TYR A 168 -10.82 -1.08 -13.55
C TYR A 168 -11.99 -1.33 -14.50
N ASN A 169 -11.73 -1.81 -15.73
CA ASN A 169 -12.77 -2.06 -16.72
C ASN A 169 -13.75 -3.15 -16.25
N THR A 170 -13.27 -4.24 -15.67
CA THR A 170 -14.08 -5.33 -15.13
C THR A 170 -14.96 -4.85 -13.98
N VAL A 171 -14.38 -4.21 -12.95
CA VAL A 171 -15.15 -3.68 -11.81
C VAL A 171 -16.16 -2.61 -12.27
N TRP A 172 -15.75 -1.71 -13.18
CA TRP A 172 -16.65 -0.71 -13.76
C TRP A 172 -17.83 -1.35 -14.51
N ASN A 173 -17.59 -2.41 -15.27
CA ASN A 173 -18.65 -3.14 -15.97
C ASN A 173 -19.64 -3.83 -15.02
N THR A 174 -19.22 -4.22 -13.82
CA THR A 174 -20.07 -4.81 -12.78
C THR A 174 -20.88 -3.74 -12.00
N VAL A 175 -20.34 -2.52 -11.80
CA VAL A 175 -21.01 -1.49 -10.97
C VAL A 175 -21.78 -0.42 -11.75
N LYS A 176 -21.48 -0.18 -13.03
CA LYS A 176 -22.18 0.80 -13.89
C LYS A 176 -23.69 0.52 -13.94
N GLU A 177 -24.49 1.57 -14.02
CA GLU A 177 -25.96 1.50 -14.06
C GLU A 177 -26.62 0.87 -12.81
N THR A 178 -25.83 0.47 -11.81
CA THR A 178 -26.30 -0.04 -10.52
C THR A 178 -26.28 1.03 -9.42
N ARG A 179 -26.87 0.71 -8.26
CA ARG A 179 -26.77 1.55 -7.05
C ARG A 179 -25.34 1.65 -6.48
N ALA A 180 -24.39 0.83 -6.94
CA ALA A 180 -22.99 0.85 -6.50
C ALA A 180 -22.13 1.89 -7.24
N GLU A 181 -22.54 2.32 -8.45
CA GLU A 181 -21.75 3.18 -9.34
C GLU A 181 -21.17 4.42 -8.63
N GLY A 182 -22.03 5.18 -7.94
CA GLY A 182 -21.64 6.40 -7.24
C GLY A 182 -20.67 6.17 -6.07
N TYR A 183 -20.71 4.99 -5.43
CA TYR A 183 -19.77 4.64 -4.37
C TYR A 183 -18.40 4.28 -4.94
N PHE A 184 -18.34 3.51 -6.03
CA PHE A 184 -17.08 3.20 -6.72
C PHE A 184 -16.39 4.48 -7.24
N ILE A 185 -17.13 5.36 -7.90
CA ILE A 185 -16.63 6.68 -8.32
C ILE A 185 -16.14 7.50 -7.12
N SER A 186 -16.88 7.48 -5.99
CA SER A 186 -16.47 8.16 -4.76
C SER A 186 -15.16 7.62 -4.19
N VAL A 187 -14.96 6.28 -4.14
CA VAL A 187 -13.70 5.67 -3.68
C VAL A 187 -12.53 6.18 -4.52
N LEU A 188 -12.63 6.13 -5.85
CA LEU A 188 -11.60 6.63 -6.75
C LEU A 188 -11.33 8.13 -6.56
N GLN A 189 -12.35 8.95 -6.29
CA GLN A 189 -12.18 10.37 -5.98
C GLN A 189 -11.45 10.61 -4.65
N HIS A 190 -11.64 9.76 -3.64
CA HIS A 190 -10.90 9.86 -2.37
C HIS A 190 -9.41 9.48 -2.54
N LEU A 191 -9.08 8.51 -3.40
CA LEU A 191 -7.69 8.16 -3.72
C LEU A 191 -6.92 9.36 -4.32
N LEU A 192 -7.59 10.20 -5.12
CA LEU A 192 -7.00 11.43 -5.68
C LEU A 192 -6.70 12.50 -4.63
N LEU A 193 -7.23 12.39 -3.41
CA LEU A 193 -6.94 13.31 -2.29
C LEU A 193 -5.71 12.87 -1.46
N ILE A 194 -5.15 11.67 -1.70
CA ILE A 194 -3.96 11.18 -0.99
C ILE A 194 -2.75 12.08 -1.31
N ARG A 195 -2.13 12.62 -0.25
CA ARG A 195 -1.02 13.59 -0.32
C ARG A 195 0.05 13.15 -1.32
N ASN A 196 0.52 14.08 -2.15
CA ASN A 196 1.58 13.81 -3.13
C ASN A 196 2.97 13.85 -2.45
N ASP A 197 3.19 12.84 -1.62
CA ASP A 197 4.34 12.61 -0.77
C ASP A 197 4.79 11.17 -1.00
N TYR A 198 6.07 10.96 -1.31
CA TYR A 198 6.57 9.67 -1.80
C TYR A 198 6.34 8.54 -0.78
N PHE A 199 6.82 8.71 0.45
CA PHE A 199 6.73 7.72 1.50
C PHE A 199 5.30 7.60 2.07
N ILE A 200 4.66 8.74 2.38
CA ILE A 200 3.33 8.72 3.03
C ILE A 200 2.24 8.20 2.09
N ARG A 201 2.34 8.40 0.77
CA ARG A 201 1.35 7.86 -0.19
C ARG A 201 1.32 6.34 -0.18
N GLU A 202 2.47 5.68 -0.14
CA GLU A 202 2.53 4.22 -0.14
C GLU A 202 1.84 3.64 1.10
N GLN A 203 2.11 4.22 2.28
CA GLN A 203 1.46 3.80 3.53
C GLN A 203 -0.06 4.01 3.51
N TYR A 204 -0.56 5.06 2.84
CA TYR A 204 -2.01 5.23 2.60
C TYR A 204 -2.60 4.14 1.71
N PHE A 205 -1.92 3.75 0.61
CA PHE A 205 -2.40 2.69 -0.27
C PHE A 205 -2.35 1.32 0.40
N LYS A 206 -1.28 0.99 1.13
CA LYS A 206 -1.16 -0.22 1.96
C LYS A 206 -2.30 -0.31 2.99
N LEU A 207 -2.59 0.79 3.68
CA LEU A 207 -3.68 0.84 4.66
C LEU A 207 -5.05 0.64 4.01
N ILE A 208 -5.28 1.20 2.82
CA ILE A 208 -6.53 1.04 2.08
C ILE A 208 -6.69 -0.38 1.56
N ASP A 209 -5.61 -1.01 1.07
CA ASP A 209 -5.59 -2.41 0.63
C ASP A 209 -5.93 -3.36 1.79
N GLU A 210 -5.29 -3.20 2.96
CA GLU A 210 -5.62 -3.97 4.16
C GLU A 210 -7.08 -3.76 4.61
N CYS A 211 -7.59 -2.51 4.59
CA CYS A 211 -9.00 -2.25 4.89
C CYS A 211 -9.96 -2.89 3.89
N VAL A 212 -9.66 -2.87 2.59
CA VAL A 212 -10.48 -3.52 1.55
C VAL A 212 -10.41 -5.05 1.71
N SER A 213 -9.23 -5.59 1.97
CA SER A 213 -9.00 -7.01 2.27
C SER A 213 -9.88 -7.47 3.44
N GLN A 214 -9.82 -6.82 4.61
CA GLN A 214 -10.64 -7.18 5.78
C GLN A 214 -12.16 -6.96 5.61
N ILE A 215 -12.58 -6.15 4.65
CA ILE A 215 -13.99 -5.91 4.30
C ILE A 215 -14.52 -6.96 3.32
N VAL A 216 -13.72 -7.38 2.34
CA VAL A 216 -14.11 -8.35 1.31
C VAL A 216 -13.82 -9.78 1.78
N LEU A 217 -12.57 -10.08 2.15
CA LEU A 217 -12.16 -11.33 2.80
C LEU A 217 -12.42 -11.23 4.31
N HIS A 218 -13.68 -11.03 4.71
CA HIS A 218 -14.01 -10.86 6.12
C HIS A 218 -13.70 -12.14 6.91
N ARG A 219 -13.00 -12.00 8.05
CA ARG A 219 -12.44 -13.12 8.87
C ARG A 219 -13.44 -14.21 9.25
N ASP A 220 -14.71 -13.83 9.43
CA ASP A 220 -15.78 -14.76 9.80
C ASP A 220 -16.39 -15.53 8.61
N GLY A 221 -15.94 -15.28 7.36
CA GLY A 221 -16.63 -15.76 6.15
C GLY A 221 -18.01 -15.13 5.95
N MET A 222 -18.25 -13.96 6.55
CA MET A 222 -19.54 -13.27 6.60
C MET A 222 -19.56 -11.94 5.84
N ASP A 223 -20.71 -11.60 5.27
CA ASP A 223 -21.04 -10.20 4.95
C ASP A 223 -20.85 -9.29 6.20
N PRO A 224 -20.19 -8.13 6.07
CA PRO A 224 -20.16 -7.12 7.14
C PRO A 224 -21.58 -6.73 7.59
N ASP A 225 -21.80 -6.48 8.89
CA ASP A 225 -23.11 -6.06 9.39
C ASP A 225 -23.42 -4.59 9.00
N PHE A 226 -23.99 -4.42 7.81
CA PHE A 226 -24.45 -3.14 7.29
C PHE A 226 -25.63 -2.52 8.09
N THR A 227 -26.20 -3.24 9.07
CA THR A 227 -27.20 -2.69 10.01
C THR A 227 -26.56 -2.07 11.25
N TYR A 228 -25.31 -2.42 11.56
CA TYR A 228 -24.57 -1.96 12.73
C TYR A 228 -24.17 -0.48 12.62
N ARG A 229 -24.99 0.42 13.20
CA ARG A 229 -24.79 1.88 13.18
C ARG A 229 -23.65 2.40 14.08
N LYS A 230 -22.58 1.64 14.26
CA LYS A 230 -21.42 1.96 15.10
C LYS A 230 -20.13 1.92 14.23
N ARG A 231 -18.98 1.67 14.85
CA ARG A 231 -17.71 1.48 14.13
C ARG A 231 -17.69 0.08 13.52
N LEU A 232 -17.20 -0.03 12.30
CA LEU A 232 -16.62 -1.27 11.80
C LEU A 232 -15.32 -1.52 12.59
N ASP A 233 -15.14 -2.73 13.12
CA ASP A 233 -13.96 -3.10 13.90
C ASP A 233 -12.96 -3.77 12.95
N LEU A 234 -11.98 -2.99 12.50
CA LEU A 234 -10.87 -3.46 11.65
C LEU A 234 -9.62 -3.57 12.52
N ASP A 235 -9.03 -4.76 12.62
CA ASP A 235 -7.79 -4.93 13.37
C ASP A 235 -6.59 -4.57 12.51
N LEU A 236 -6.14 -3.34 12.68
CA LEU A 236 -4.97 -2.79 12.01
C LEU A 236 -3.70 -2.88 12.88
N SER A 237 -3.74 -3.59 14.02
CA SER A 237 -2.60 -3.66 14.95
C SER A 237 -1.38 -4.30 14.30
N GLN A 238 -1.57 -5.48 13.70
CA GLN A 238 -0.53 -6.20 12.97
C GLN A 238 -0.03 -5.42 11.74
N PHE A 239 -0.92 -4.70 11.05
CA PHE A 239 -0.57 -3.83 9.94
C PHE A 239 0.36 -2.68 10.38
N VAL A 240 0.05 -2.02 11.50
CA VAL A 240 0.86 -0.93 12.05
C VAL A 240 2.25 -1.44 12.46
N ASP A 241 2.35 -2.62 13.07
CA ASP A 241 3.65 -3.23 13.41
C ASP A 241 4.49 -3.54 12.15
N ILE A 242 3.88 -4.10 11.09
CA ILE A 242 4.53 -4.36 9.80
C ILE A 242 5.03 -3.06 9.16
N CYS A 243 4.21 -2.00 9.12
CA CYS A 243 4.60 -0.68 8.61
C CYS A 243 5.77 -0.08 9.40
N ILE A 244 5.78 -0.26 10.73
CA ILE A 244 6.85 0.22 11.62
C ILE A 244 8.15 -0.55 11.36
N ASP A 245 8.11 -1.87 11.17
CA ASP A 245 9.30 -2.68 10.92
C ASP A 245 9.84 -2.52 9.49
N GLN A 246 8.98 -2.35 8.48
CA GLN A 246 9.41 -2.00 7.13
C GLN A 246 10.11 -0.63 7.10
N ALA A 247 9.59 0.38 7.80
CA ALA A 247 10.24 1.69 7.87
C ALA A 247 11.63 1.63 8.53
N LYS A 248 11.83 0.78 9.56
CA LYS A 248 13.15 0.53 10.16
C LYS A 248 14.11 -0.17 9.19
N LEU A 249 13.59 -1.09 8.38
CA LEU A 249 14.38 -1.84 7.40
C LEU A 249 14.90 -0.94 6.28
N GLU A 250 14.03 -0.08 5.73
CA GLU A 250 14.41 0.92 4.73
C GLU A 250 15.43 1.93 5.28
N GLU A 251 15.24 2.41 6.51
CA GLU A 251 16.21 3.30 7.19
C GLU A 251 17.56 2.62 7.45
N ALA A 252 17.59 1.29 7.63
CA ALA A 252 18.81 0.51 7.78
C ALA A 252 19.50 0.25 6.43
N GLU A 253 18.75 -0.01 5.36
CA GLU A 253 19.28 -0.22 4.01
C GLU A 253 19.86 1.07 3.41
N GLU A 254 19.22 2.22 3.60
CA GLU A 254 19.77 3.51 3.17
C GLU A 254 21.11 3.79 3.86
N LYS A 255 21.20 3.57 5.18
CA LYS A 255 22.46 3.69 5.94
C LYS A 255 23.53 2.71 5.46
N ALA A 256 23.16 1.46 5.13
CA ALA A 256 24.10 0.48 4.57
C ALA A 256 24.60 0.93 3.19
N SER A 257 23.72 1.48 2.34
CA SER A 257 24.06 2.05 1.03
C SER A 257 25.02 3.24 1.17
N GLU A 258 24.78 4.16 2.11
CA GLU A 258 25.71 5.25 2.41
C GLU A 258 27.09 4.74 2.88
N LEU A 259 27.11 3.73 3.75
CA LEU A 259 28.35 3.20 4.32
C LEU A 259 29.16 2.47 3.24
N ASN A 260 28.51 1.71 2.37
CA ASN A 260 29.16 1.08 1.21
C ASN A 260 29.75 2.13 0.25
N LYS A 261 29.02 3.20 -0.08
CA LYS A 261 29.52 4.30 -0.92
C LYS A 261 30.74 5.01 -0.29
N LYS A 262 30.74 5.18 1.03
CA LYS A 262 31.89 5.74 1.77
C LYS A 262 33.10 4.80 1.73
N PHE A 263 32.88 3.50 1.92
CA PHE A 263 33.92 2.46 1.87
C PHE A 263 34.52 2.30 0.47
N GLU A 264 33.69 2.25 -0.58
CA GLU A 264 34.16 2.22 -1.98
C GLU A 264 35.04 3.43 -2.31
N LYS A 265 34.62 4.64 -1.86
CA LYS A 265 35.43 5.84 -2.05
C LYS A 265 36.76 5.78 -1.30
N GLU A 266 36.74 5.38 -0.02
CA GLU A 266 37.95 5.26 0.79
C GLU A 266 38.92 4.21 0.22
N LEU A 267 38.40 3.14 -0.38
CA LEU A 267 39.18 2.15 -1.12
C LEU A 267 39.82 2.74 -2.39
N THR A 268 39.09 3.54 -3.17
CA THR A 268 39.67 4.24 -4.34
C THR A 268 40.70 5.30 -3.95
N ASP A 269 40.43 6.10 -2.92
CA ASP A 269 41.35 7.11 -2.39
C ASP A 269 42.65 6.44 -1.87
N HIS A 270 42.53 5.26 -1.24
CA HIS A 270 43.67 4.45 -0.79
C HIS A 270 44.47 3.88 -1.96
N GLN A 271 43.82 3.32 -3.00
CA GLN A 271 44.49 2.80 -4.19
C GLN A 271 45.24 3.89 -4.95
N GLU A 272 44.67 5.09 -5.11
CA GLU A 272 45.37 6.21 -5.74
C GLU A 272 46.59 6.63 -4.89
N THR A 273 46.41 6.78 -3.57
CA THR A 273 47.50 7.13 -2.66
C THR A 273 48.64 6.11 -2.71
N GLN A 274 48.33 4.81 -2.78
CA GLN A 274 49.32 3.73 -2.90
C GLN A 274 50.07 3.78 -4.25
N ALA A 275 49.37 4.05 -5.35
CA ALA A 275 49.99 4.21 -6.67
C ALA A 275 50.89 5.47 -6.74
N GLN A 276 50.46 6.59 -6.14
CA GLN A 276 51.29 7.78 -6.01
C GLN A 276 52.55 7.52 -5.17
N LEU A 277 52.44 6.74 -4.08
CA LEU A 277 53.56 6.36 -3.22
C LEU A 277 54.56 5.48 -3.97
N GLN A 278 54.11 4.42 -4.66
CA GLN A 278 54.98 3.59 -5.49
C GLN A 278 55.71 4.38 -6.59
N LYS A 279 55.02 5.35 -7.21
CA LYS A 279 55.65 6.27 -8.18
C LYS A 279 56.76 7.12 -7.54
N LYS A 280 56.55 7.60 -6.31
CA LYS A 280 57.56 8.36 -5.56
C LYS A 280 58.74 7.49 -5.10
N GLU A 281 58.51 6.23 -4.73
CA GLU A 281 59.57 5.28 -4.43
C GLU A 281 60.43 4.98 -5.67
N ALA A 282 59.81 4.79 -6.85
CA ALA A 282 60.53 4.64 -8.12
C ALA A 282 61.41 5.87 -8.45
N GLU A 283 60.84 7.08 -8.35
CA GLU A 283 61.55 8.35 -8.60
C GLU A 283 62.72 8.57 -7.60
N ILE A 284 62.55 8.17 -6.33
CA ILE A 284 63.64 8.17 -5.34
C ILE A 284 64.74 7.16 -5.69
N ASN A 285 64.37 5.95 -6.12
CA ASN A 285 65.34 4.92 -6.51
C ASN A 285 66.15 5.33 -7.76
N GLU A 286 65.50 5.99 -8.73
CA GLU A 286 66.15 6.55 -9.91
C GLU A 286 67.17 7.64 -9.52
N LEU A 287 66.76 8.62 -8.71
CA LEU A 287 67.66 9.67 -8.20
C LEU A 287 68.81 9.11 -7.34
N GLN A 288 68.59 8.03 -6.58
CA GLN A 288 69.66 7.34 -5.86
C GLN A 288 70.66 6.65 -6.80
N ALA A 289 70.17 6.06 -7.89
CA ALA A 289 71.02 5.46 -8.93
C ALA A 289 71.83 6.52 -9.69
N GLU A 290 71.23 7.67 -10.04
CA GLU A 290 71.94 8.82 -10.61
C GLU A 290 73.04 9.34 -9.67
N LEU A 291 72.73 9.50 -8.38
CA LEU A 291 73.71 9.93 -7.37
C LEU A 291 74.85 8.92 -7.19
N GLN A 292 74.58 7.61 -7.26
CA GLN A 292 75.63 6.60 -7.30
C GLN A 292 76.48 6.68 -8.57
N ALA A 293 75.86 6.84 -9.74
CA ALA A 293 76.57 6.97 -11.02
C ALA A 293 77.46 8.22 -11.05
N PHE A 294 76.95 9.38 -10.63
CA PHE A 294 77.70 10.63 -10.54
C PHE A 294 78.89 10.52 -9.56
N LYS A 295 78.65 9.94 -8.37
CA LYS A 295 79.70 9.67 -7.38
C LYS A 295 80.76 8.70 -7.91
N SER A 296 80.38 7.76 -8.78
CA SER A 296 81.29 6.81 -9.41
C SER A 296 82.15 7.46 -10.50
N GLN A 297 81.58 8.38 -11.31
CA GLN A 297 82.32 9.19 -12.27
C GLN A 297 83.37 10.09 -11.58
N PHE A 298 83.02 10.71 -10.44
CA PHE A 298 83.96 11.52 -9.65
C PHE A 298 84.97 10.69 -8.81
N SER A 299 84.87 9.36 -8.78
CA SER A 299 85.83 8.48 -8.09
C SER A 299 87.13 8.24 -8.87
N ALA A 300 87.30 8.87 -10.04
CA ALA A 300 88.33 8.54 -11.03
C ALA A 300 89.50 9.56 -11.15
N LEU A 301 89.81 10.34 -10.11
CA LEU A 301 91.07 11.13 -10.01
C LEU A 301 91.71 10.97 -8.60
N PRO A 302 93.05 11.10 -8.46
CA PRO A 302 93.77 10.58 -7.31
C PRO A 302 93.79 11.48 -6.06
N ALA A 303 94.14 10.86 -4.92
CA ALA A 303 94.05 11.45 -3.59
C ALA A 303 95.13 12.50 -3.26
N GLY A 304 94.78 13.49 -2.43
CA GLY A 304 95.77 14.27 -1.68
C GLY A 304 95.28 15.60 -1.10
N ILE A 305 94.93 15.62 0.19
CA ILE A 305 95.15 16.70 1.19
C ILE A 305 94.76 16.14 2.58
N LYS A 306 95.37 16.64 3.67
CA LYS A 306 95.22 16.13 5.05
C LYS A 306 94.95 17.29 6.06
N ILE A 307 94.68 16.90 7.33
CA ILE A 307 94.79 17.69 8.60
C ILE A 307 93.52 18.50 8.97
N PRO A 308 92.97 18.46 10.21
CA PRO A 308 92.94 17.36 11.21
C PRO A 308 91.58 17.17 11.97
N LEU A 309 91.52 16.08 12.75
CA LEU A 309 90.89 15.84 14.09
C LEU A 309 90.09 16.96 14.82
N PRO A 310 89.07 16.63 15.67
CA PRO A 310 89.22 15.65 16.76
C PRO A 310 88.10 14.61 16.99
N ILE A 311 88.42 13.67 17.89
CA ILE A 311 87.62 12.52 18.34
C ILE A 311 87.01 12.81 19.72
N SER A 312 85.88 12.19 20.04
CA SER A 312 85.52 11.83 21.42
C SER A 312 84.83 10.47 21.44
N LYS A 313 85.21 9.65 22.42
CA LYS A 313 84.54 8.40 22.81
C LYS A 313 83.72 8.68 24.10
N GLU A 314 83.09 7.75 24.83
CA GLU A 314 83.12 6.27 24.92
C GLU A 314 81.79 5.80 25.57
N ASP A 315 81.38 4.53 25.35
CA ASP A 315 80.87 3.52 26.31
C ASP A 315 80.27 3.94 27.69
N GLN A 316 79.37 3.22 28.42
CA GLN A 316 78.61 1.95 28.33
C GLN A 316 77.70 1.86 29.62
N THR A 317 76.77 0.93 29.92
CA THR A 317 75.98 -0.16 29.27
C THR A 317 74.64 -0.29 30.08
N GLY A 318 73.62 -1.07 29.63
CA GLY A 318 72.52 -1.48 30.54
C GLY A 318 71.28 -2.14 29.92
N HIS A 319 70.92 -3.34 30.39
CA HIS A 319 69.69 -4.13 30.15
C HIS A 319 69.25 -4.72 31.51
N PRO A 320 68.05 -5.34 31.71
CA PRO A 320 66.82 -5.42 30.87
C PRO A 320 65.50 -5.20 31.69
N THR A 321 64.36 -5.72 31.18
CA THR A 321 63.08 -6.14 31.85
C THR A 321 61.78 -5.32 31.65
N LEU A 322 60.66 -6.07 31.62
CA LEU A 322 59.22 -5.75 31.62
C LEU A 322 58.62 -6.25 32.97
N PRO A 323 57.33 -6.04 33.36
CA PRO A 323 56.12 -5.50 32.67
C PRO A 323 55.53 -4.30 33.49
N PRO A 324 54.20 -3.98 33.63
CA PRO A 324 52.95 -4.46 32.99
C PRO A 324 51.91 -3.37 32.57
N THR A 325 50.71 -3.82 32.19
CA THR A 325 49.41 -3.09 32.12
C THR A 325 48.57 -3.41 33.39
N PRO A 326 47.29 -2.99 33.60
CA PRO A 326 46.29 -2.22 32.81
C PRO A 326 45.74 -1.00 33.63
N PRO A 327 44.52 -0.41 33.45
CA PRO A 327 43.46 -0.60 32.44
C PRO A 327 42.91 0.68 31.76
N LEU A 328 41.92 0.49 30.86
CA LEU A 328 41.09 1.55 30.27
C LEU A 328 40.13 2.18 31.29
N SER A 329 39.70 3.42 31.05
CA SER A 329 38.26 3.79 30.98
C SER A 329 38.00 5.28 30.68
N SER A 330 36.79 5.54 30.16
CA SER A 330 36.05 6.81 30.14
C SER A 330 36.44 7.92 29.13
N CYS A 331 35.48 8.16 28.24
CA CYS A 331 35.05 9.42 27.62
C CYS A 331 35.88 10.71 27.87
N GLY A 332 36.44 11.27 26.79
CA GLY A 332 36.86 12.67 26.70
C GLY A 332 36.48 13.24 25.33
N VAL A 333 35.66 14.29 25.31
CA VAL A 333 35.20 14.93 24.06
C VAL A 333 36.32 15.78 23.46
N MET A 334 36.75 15.47 22.23
CA MET A 334 37.60 16.38 21.45
C MET A 334 36.76 17.52 20.85
N PRO A 335 37.26 18.78 20.85
CA PRO A 335 36.59 19.88 20.17
C PRO A 335 36.67 19.73 18.64
N PRO A 336 35.73 20.33 17.88
CA PRO A 336 35.75 20.28 16.42
C PRO A 336 36.93 21.10 15.84
N PRO A 337 37.46 20.72 14.66
CA PRO A 337 38.46 21.52 13.96
C PRO A 337 37.87 22.85 13.45
N PRO A 338 38.70 23.90 13.30
CA PRO A 338 38.23 25.19 12.77
C PRO A 338 37.87 25.12 11.27
N PRO A 339 36.93 25.94 10.79
CA PRO A 339 36.58 25.99 9.37
C PRO A 339 37.72 26.59 8.51
N PRO A 340 37.83 26.17 7.24
CA PRO A 340 38.83 26.72 6.33
C PRO A 340 38.54 28.20 5.95
N PRO A 341 39.58 29.01 5.67
CA PRO A 341 39.41 30.40 5.29
C PRO A 341 38.84 30.55 3.86
N PRO A 342 38.09 31.62 3.56
CA PRO A 342 37.59 31.90 2.21
C PRO A 342 38.74 32.28 1.25
N PRO A 343 38.60 32.00 -0.07
CA PRO A 343 39.63 32.32 -1.06
C PRO A 343 39.78 33.83 -1.31
N PRO A 344 40.98 34.31 -1.66
CA PRO A 344 41.24 35.72 -1.94
C PRO A 344 40.70 36.18 -3.31
N PRO A 345 40.35 37.47 -3.48
CA PRO A 345 39.88 38.00 -4.76
C PRO A 345 41.03 38.25 -5.76
N LEU A 346 40.84 37.83 -7.01
CA LEU A 346 41.74 38.14 -8.13
C LEU A 346 41.37 39.48 -8.80
N PRO A 347 42.27 40.48 -8.92
CA PRO A 347 41.92 41.82 -9.42
C PRO A 347 42.28 42.09 -10.89
N GLY A 348 41.37 42.77 -11.62
CA GLY A 348 41.59 43.35 -12.96
C GLY A 348 41.40 42.37 -14.13
N MET A 349 40.92 42.76 -15.32
CA MET A 349 40.46 44.05 -15.91
C MET A 349 39.49 43.70 -17.09
N PRO A 350 38.91 44.65 -17.87
CA PRO A 350 38.37 45.98 -17.58
C PRO A 350 36.85 46.08 -17.92
N MET A 351 36.23 47.24 -17.70
CA MET A 351 34.93 47.60 -18.28
C MET A 351 35.08 48.35 -19.62
N PRO A 352 34.38 47.96 -20.68
CA PRO A 352 34.05 48.84 -21.80
C PRO A 352 32.54 49.15 -21.87
N PHE A 353 32.19 50.42 -22.11
CA PHE A 353 30.85 50.79 -22.60
C PHE A 353 30.66 50.26 -24.03
N GLY A 354 29.48 49.70 -24.36
CA GLY A 354 29.12 49.41 -25.76
C GLY A 354 28.33 48.13 -26.01
N GLY A 355 27.08 48.07 -25.55
CA GLY A 355 26.09 47.08 -25.99
C GLY A 355 24.77 47.79 -26.36
N PRO A 356 24.02 47.33 -27.37
CA PRO A 356 22.92 48.10 -27.92
C PRO A 356 21.76 48.26 -26.93
N VAL A 357 21.28 49.51 -26.81
CA VAL A 357 20.02 49.82 -26.13
C VAL A 357 18.89 49.12 -26.88
N PRO A 358 17.95 48.41 -26.21
CA PRO A 358 16.77 47.89 -26.89
C PRO A 358 15.99 49.06 -27.52
N PRO A 359 15.48 48.92 -28.76
CA PRO A 359 14.92 50.05 -29.48
C PRO A 359 13.72 50.65 -28.73
N PRO A 360 13.55 51.99 -28.74
CA PRO A 360 12.40 52.62 -28.09
C PRO A 360 11.09 52.12 -28.72
N PRO A 361 10.01 51.98 -27.94
CA PRO A 361 8.71 51.57 -28.47
C PRO A 361 8.27 52.57 -29.55
N PRO A 362 7.90 52.13 -30.76
CA PRO A 362 7.49 53.05 -31.83
C PRO A 362 6.31 53.92 -31.41
N LEU A 363 6.55 55.22 -31.29
CA LEU A 363 5.50 56.23 -31.15
C LEU A 363 4.75 56.25 -32.48
N GLY A 364 3.58 55.60 -32.50
CA GLY A 364 2.98 55.14 -33.74
C GLY A 364 2.31 56.23 -34.57
N PHE A 365 1.91 55.86 -35.79
CA PHE A 365 0.62 56.21 -36.42
C PHE A 365 0.46 55.38 -37.73
N LEU A 366 -0.80 55.18 -38.15
CA LEU A 366 -1.26 54.78 -39.51
C LEU A 366 -0.85 53.41 -40.13
N GLY A 367 -1.84 52.51 -40.20
CA GLY A 367 -2.12 51.73 -41.43
C GLY A 367 -1.68 50.26 -41.50
N GLY A 368 -2.37 49.47 -42.32
CA GLY A 368 -1.78 48.26 -42.93
C GLY A 368 -1.97 46.91 -42.22
N ARG A 369 -3.22 46.47 -42.06
CA ARG A 369 -3.68 45.05 -42.01
C ARG A 369 -2.62 44.00 -42.43
N ASN A 370 -2.08 43.24 -41.47
CA ASN A 370 -1.78 41.79 -41.56
C ASN A 370 -1.23 41.25 -40.23
N SER A 371 -2.06 40.52 -39.47
CA SER A 371 -1.61 39.73 -38.32
C SER A 371 -1.13 38.33 -38.77
N PRO A 372 -0.02 37.79 -38.25
CA PRO A 372 0.31 36.38 -38.46
C PRO A 372 -0.78 35.47 -37.86
N PRO A 373 -0.97 34.25 -38.38
CA PRO A 373 -1.92 33.30 -37.79
C PRO A 373 -1.50 32.92 -36.36
N PRO A 374 -2.45 32.67 -35.45
CA PRO A 374 -2.13 32.21 -34.10
C PRO A 374 -1.41 30.85 -34.16
N PRO A 375 -0.43 30.58 -33.29
CA PRO A 375 0.28 29.32 -33.28
C PRO A 375 -0.69 28.17 -32.95
N THR A 376 -0.71 27.14 -33.79
CA THR A 376 -1.49 25.92 -33.57
C THR A 376 -0.98 25.20 -32.31
N LEU A 377 -1.84 25.11 -31.31
CA LEU A 377 -1.58 24.35 -30.08
C LEU A 377 -2.00 22.88 -30.28
N PRO A 378 -1.28 21.91 -29.69
CA PRO A 378 -1.55 20.50 -29.91
C PRO A 378 -2.83 20.04 -29.17
N PHE A 379 -3.39 18.90 -29.61
CA PHE A 379 -4.53 18.22 -28.97
C PHE A 379 -5.77 19.09 -28.71
N GLY A 380 -6.02 20.12 -29.55
CA GLY A 380 -7.18 20.99 -29.41
C GLY A 380 -7.11 22.02 -28.27
N LEU A 381 -5.94 22.18 -27.62
CA LEU A 381 -5.70 23.21 -26.62
C LEU A 381 -6.12 24.60 -27.13
N LYS A 382 -6.95 25.29 -26.35
CA LYS A 382 -7.28 26.70 -26.62
C LYS A 382 -6.20 27.61 -26.01
N PRO A 383 -5.90 28.77 -26.62
CA PRO A 383 -5.05 29.77 -25.99
C PRO A 383 -5.59 30.15 -24.61
N LYS A 384 -4.75 30.09 -23.57
CA LYS A 384 -5.15 30.46 -22.21
C LYS A 384 -5.52 31.94 -22.13
N LYS A 385 -6.50 32.25 -21.29
CA LYS A 385 -6.97 33.62 -21.04
C LYS A 385 -5.84 34.43 -20.37
N GLU A 386 -5.41 35.54 -20.98
CA GLU A 386 -4.46 36.46 -20.35
C GLU A 386 -5.15 37.26 -19.25
N PHE A 387 -4.91 36.90 -17.99
CA PHE A 387 -5.23 37.73 -16.84
C PHE A 387 -4.17 38.83 -16.68
N LYS A 388 -4.60 40.08 -16.56
CA LYS A 388 -3.73 41.25 -16.34
C LYS A 388 -4.09 41.85 -14.98
N PRO A 389 -3.29 41.57 -13.92
CA PRO A 389 -3.55 42.10 -12.58
C PRO A 389 -3.59 43.63 -12.57
N GLU A 390 -4.46 44.21 -11.75
CA GLU A 390 -4.54 45.67 -11.57
C GLU A 390 -3.34 46.23 -10.78
N ILE A 391 -2.65 45.38 -10.02
CA ILE A 391 -1.58 45.76 -9.10
C ILE A 391 -0.32 44.91 -9.37
N ASN A 392 0.86 45.51 -9.27
CA ASN A 392 2.14 44.80 -9.40
C ASN A 392 2.28 43.71 -8.32
N MET A 393 2.14 42.45 -8.74
CA MET A 393 2.35 41.26 -7.92
C MET A 393 3.83 40.87 -7.83
N ARG A 394 4.20 40.17 -6.74
CA ARG A 394 5.53 39.56 -6.58
C ARG A 394 5.78 38.53 -7.66
N ARG A 395 6.88 38.67 -8.41
CA ARG A 395 7.27 37.73 -9.46
C ARG A 395 7.68 36.39 -8.86
N LEU A 396 6.94 35.33 -9.20
CA LEU A 396 7.24 33.96 -8.79
C LEU A 396 8.18 33.30 -9.80
N ASN A 397 9.19 32.58 -9.30
CA ASN A 397 10.16 31.86 -10.13
C ASN A 397 9.60 30.49 -10.53
N TRP A 398 8.75 30.47 -11.56
CA TRP A 398 8.13 29.26 -12.09
C TRP A 398 8.75 28.82 -13.42
N LEU A 399 8.94 27.50 -13.59
CA LEU A 399 9.28 26.91 -14.88
C LEU A 399 8.04 26.88 -15.77
N LYS A 400 8.12 27.48 -16.96
CA LYS A 400 7.01 27.52 -17.92
C LYS A 400 6.96 26.24 -18.75
N ILE A 401 6.06 25.33 -18.40
CA ILE A 401 5.72 24.15 -19.22
C ILE A 401 5.30 24.61 -20.61
N ARG A 402 5.88 24.03 -21.68
CA ARG A 402 5.49 24.36 -23.05
C ARG A 402 4.32 23.45 -23.51
N PRO A 403 3.37 23.95 -24.32
CA PRO A 403 2.29 23.11 -24.84
C PRO A 403 2.77 21.88 -25.62
N GLN A 404 3.94 21.96 -26.24
CA GLN A 404 4.59 20.86 -26.98
C GLN A 404 5.15 19.74 -26.07
N GLU A 405 5.25 19.98 -24.77
CA GLU A 405 5.74 19.03 -23.76
C GLU A 405 4.59 18.30 -23.03
N MET A 406 3.34 18.53 -23.45
CA MET A 406 2.13 17.95 -22.85
C MET A 406 1.60 16.77 -23.68
N SER A 407 1.20 15.67 -23.02
CA SER A 407 0.52 14.54 -23.66
C SER A 407 -0.99 14.77 -23.78
N GLU A 408 -1.64 14.13 -24.76
CA GLU A 408 -3.09 14.24 -25.02
C GLU A 408 -3.97 13.96 -23.78
N ASN A 409 -3.54 13.04 -22.93
CA ASN A 409 -4.23 12.68 -21.70
C ASN A 409 -4.01 13.65 -20.53
N CYS A 410 -3.16 14.68 -20.68
CA CYS A 410 -2.80 15.60 -19.61
C CYS A 410 -4.00 16.43 -19.11
N PHE A 411 -4.10 16.60 -17.78
CA PHE A 411 -5.12 17.40 -17.10
C PHE A 411 -5.33 18.78 -17.72
N TRP A 412 -4.25 19.47 -18.11
CA TRP A 412 -4.28 20.81 -18.68
C TRP A 412 -4.98 20.92 -20.05
N ILE A 413 -5.20 19.80 -20.73
CA ILE A 413 -5.91 19.72 -22.02
C ILE A 413 -7.41 19.47 -21.79
N LYS A 414 -7.76 18.70 -20.75
CA LYS A 414 -9.13 18.29 -20.43
C LYS A 414 -9.88 19.27 -19.51
N VAL A 415 -9.17 20.16 -18.80
CA VAL A 415 -9.77 21.13 -17.87
C VAL A 415 -10.33 22.37 -18.58
N ASN A 416 -11.62 22.67 -18.37
CA ASN A 416 -12.23 23.93 -18.82
C ASN A 416 -11.99 25.03 -17.78
N GLU A 417 -10.94 25.83 -17.98
CA GLU A 417 -10.54 26.91 -17.06
C GLU A 417 -11.69 27.90 -16.77
N ASN A 418 -12.53 28.20 -17.76
CA ASN A 418 -13.67 29.13 -17.62
C ASN A 418 -14.76 28.63 -16.64
N LYS A 419 -14.82 27.33 -16.35
CA LYS A 419 -15.75 26.77 -15.35
C LYS A 419 -15.34 27.11 -13.91
N TYR A 420 -14.05 27.38 -13.70
CA TYR A 420 -13.45 27.60 -12.38
C TYR A 420 -12.92 29.03 -12.19
N GLU A 421 -13.21 29.93 -13.13
CA GLU A 421 -12.90 31.36 -13.00
C GLU A 421 -13.77 31.99 -11.92
N ASN A 422 -13.14 32.56 -10.89
CA ASN A 422 -13.81 33.24 -9.78
C ASN A 422 -13.11 34.58 -9.51
N THR A 423 -13.84 35.69 -9.67
CA THR A 423 -13.33 37.06 -9.54
C THR A 423 -12.86 37.39 -8.12
N ASP A 424 -13.55 36.87 -7.11
CA ASP A 424 -13.22 37.14 -5.70
C ASP A 424 -11.93 36.43 -5.30
N LEU A 425 -11.72 35.21 -5.82
CA LEU A 425 -10.47 34.46 -5.66
C LEU A 425 -9.30 35.17 -6.34
N LEU A 426 -9.48 35.68 -7.57
CA LEU A 426 -8.46 36.46 -8.28
C LEU A 426 -8.11 37.75 -7.51
N CYS A 427 -9.10 38.52 -7.10
CA CYS A 427 -8.89 39.74 -6.31
C CYS A 427 -8.25 39.46 -4.93
N LYS A 428 -8.54 38.31 -4.32
CA LYS A 428 -7.87 37.84 -3.10
C LYS A 428 -6.40 37.48 -3.35
N LEU A 429 -6.09 36.84 -4.49
CA LEU A 429 -4.70 36.55 -4.89
C LEU A 429 -3.90 37.83 -5.14
N GLU A 430 -4.45 38.81 -5.86
CA GLU A 430 -3.81 40.12 -6.04
C GLU A 430 -3.47 40.79 -4.71
N LYS A 431 -4.44 40.87 -3.79
CA LYS A 431 -4.24 41.43 -2.44
C LYS A 431 -3.21 40.66 -1.60
N THR A 432 -3.12 39.34 -1.78
CA THR A 432 -2.19 38.47 -1.02
C THR A 432 -0.76 38.55 -1.56
N PHE A 433 -0.58 38.70 -2.88
CA PHE A 433 0.73 38.66 -3.55
C PHE A 433 1.22 40.01 -4.06
N CYS A 434 0.58 41.12 -3.67
CA CYS A 434 1.01 42.48 -4.00
C CYS A 434 2.47 42.77 -3.56
N CYS A 435 3.20 43.55 -4.36
CA CYS A 435 4.52 44.08 -3.98
C CYS A 435 4.45 45.20 -2.92
N GLN A 436 3.30 45.83 -2.73
CA GLN A 436 3.11 46.94 -1.78
C GLN A 436 1.87 46.70 -0.92
N HIS A 437 2.07 46.45 0.38
CA HIS A 437 1.01 46.67 1.36
C HIS A 437 0.79 48.19 1.50
N LYS A 438 -0.49 48.58 1.57
CA LYS A 438 -0.93 49.85 2.15
C LYS A 438 -1.48 49.60 3.55
#